data_AF-A0A2I0L560-F1
#
_entry.id   AF-A0A2I0L560-F1
#
_cell.length_a   1.000
_cell.length_b   1.000
_cell.length_c   1.000
_cell.angle_alpha   90.00
_cell.angle_beta   90.00
_cell.angle_gamma   90.00
#
_symmetry.space_group_name_H-M   'P 1'
#
loop_
_entity.id
_entity.type
_entity.pdbx_description
1 polymer ?
#
loop_
_entity_poly.entity_id
_entity_poly.type
_entity_poly.pdbx_seq_one_letter_code
_entity_poly.pdbx_strand_id
1 'polypeptide(L)' 'MSFGSQFFICTAKAEWLDGKHVVFGQIVEGMDVVKAVEKVGSSFGRTSKPVVVADCGQLS' A
#
# COMPACT_ATOMS: atom_id res chain seq x y z
N MET A 1 -20.14 2.95 6.69
CA MET A 1 -19.25 2.71 5.53
C MET A 1 -18.70 4.05 5.08
N SER A 2 -17.40 4.29 5.23
CA SER A 2 -16.74 5.48 4.69
C SER A 2 -15.68 4.99 3.72
N PHE A 3 -15.94 5.17 2.42
CA PHE A 3 -14.90 5.08 1.40
C PHE A 3 -14.20 6.44 1.34
N GLY A 4 -13.14 6.57 2.12
CA GLY A 4 -12.26 7.73 2.11
C GLY A 4 -11.13 7.57 1.09
N SER A 5 -10.09 8.38 1.23
CA SER A 5 -8.89 8.32 0.39
C SER A 5 -7.85 7.29 0.84
N GLN A 6 -8.14 6.52 1.90
CA GLN A 6 -7.20 5.50 2.39
C GLN A 6 -7.17 4.30 1.45
N PHE A 7 -5.96 3.87 1.11
CA PHE A 7 -5.70 2.65 0.36
C PHE A 7 -4.51 1.92 0.99
N PHE A 8 -4.34 0.66 0.60
CA PHE A 8 -3.17 -0.14 0.96
C PHE A 8 -2.71 -0.97 -0.24
N ILE A 9 -1.45 -1.38 -0.18
CA ILE A 9 -0.82 -2.23 -1.18
C ILE A 9 -0.45 -3.55 -0.50
N CYS A 10 -0.89 -4.68 -1.05
CA CYS A 10 -0.54 -5.99 -0.54
C CYS A 10 0.90 -6.38 -0.93
N THR A 11 1.71 -6.81 0.04
CA THR A 11 3.06 -7.36 -0.19
C THR A 11 3.09 -8.88 -0.27
N ALA A 12 1.99 -9.52 0.11
CA ALA A 12 1.72 -10.95 -0.03
C ALA A 12 0.26 -11.19 -0.41
N LYS A 13 -0.08 -12.41 -0.84
CA LYS A 13 -1.46 -12.79 -1.17
C LYS A 13 -2.35 -12.67 0.08
N ALA A 14 -3.46 -11.95 -0.04
CA ALA A 14 -4.35 -11.61 1.07
C ALA A 14 -5.82 -12.01 0.82
N GLU A 15 -6.06 -13.29 0.57
CA GLU A 15 -7.38 -13.83 0.20
C GLU A 15 -8.48 -13.56 1.25
N TRP A 16 -8.10 -13.38 2.52
CA TRP A 16 -9.06 -13.09 3.60
C TRP A 16 -9.73 -11.71 3.51
N LEU A 17 -9.24 -10.85 2.59
CA LEU A 17 -9.79 -9.52 2.30
C LEU A 17 -10.79 -9.53 1.14
N ASP A 18 -10.91 -10.64 0.41
CA ASP A 18 -11.82 -10.75 -0.74
C ASP A 18 -13.27 -10.52 -0.30
N GLY A 19 -14.00 -9.70 -1.06
CA GLY A 19 -15.37 -9.28 -0.75
C GLY A 19 -15.50 -8.26 0.40
N LYS A 20 -14.41 -7.93 1.12
CA LYS A 20 -14.38 -6.92 2.19
C LYS A 20 -13.72 -5.61 1.75
N HIS A 21 -12.72 -5.71 0.87
CA HIS A 21 -12.03 -4.56 0.29
C HIS A 21 -12.09 -4.63 -1.23
N VAL A 22 -12.32 -3.48 -1.85
CA VAL A 22 -12.37 -3.37 -3.31
C VAL A 22 -10.95 -3.28 -3.85
N VAL A 23 -10.56 -4.23 -4.69
CA VAL A 23 -9.32 -4.14 -5.49
C VAL A 23 -9.60 -3.25 -6.71
N PHE A 24 -8.84 -2.18 -6.88
CA PHE A 24 -9.04 -1.21 -7.96
C PHE A 24 -7.78 -0.96 -8.82
N GLY A 25 -6.66 -1.63 -8.55
CA GLY A 25 -5.42 -1.47 -9.31
C GLY A 25 -4.32 -2.42 -8.88
N GLN A 26 -3.19 -2.36 -9.58
CA GLN A 26 -1.99 -3.14 -9.29
C GLN A 26 -0.74 -2.30 -9.56
N ILE A 27 0.37 -2.66 -8.92
CA ILE A 27 1.68 -2.05 -9.20
C ILE A 27 2.16 -2.53 -10.56
N VAL A 28 2.47 -1.59 -11.45
CA VAL A 28 3.10 -1.87 -12.75
C VAL A 28 4.63 -1.80 -12.65
N GLU A 29 5.15 -0.83 -11.88
CA GLU A 29 6.59 -0.62 -11.64
C GLU A 29 6.86 -0.18 -10.20
N GLY A 30 8.08 -0.40 -9.68
CA GLY A 30 8.50 0.10 -8.35
C GLY A 30 8.15 -0.81 -7.17
N MET A 31 7.94 -2.12 -7.37
CA MET A 31 7.66 -3.06 -6.28
C MET A 31 8.83 -3.18 -5.27
N ASP A 32 10.06 -2.89 -5.70
CA ASP A 32 11.23 -2.79 -4.83
C ASP A 32 11.13 -1.63 -3.84
N VAL A 33 10.57 -0.47 -4.26
CA VAL A 33 10.27 0.65 -3.38
C VAL A 33 9.24 0.26 -2.33
N VAL A 34 8.19 -0.46 -2.73
CA VAL A 34 7.16 -0.97 -1.79
C VAL A 34 7.77 -1.95 -0.78
N LYS A 35 8.66 -2.83 -1.21
CA LYS A 35 9.41 -3.71 -0.30
C LYS A 35 10.32 -2.92 0.65
N ALA A 36 10.91 -1.80 0.21
CA ALA A 36 11.68 -0.94 1.10
C ALA A 36 10.80 -0.25 2.15
N VAL A 37 9.59 0.17 1.78
CA VAL A 37 8.57 0.69 2.71
C VAL A 37 8.13 -0.38 3.72
N GLU A 38 7.87 -1.61 3.25
CA GLU A 38 7.51 -2.73 4.13
C GLU A 38 8.60 -3.03 5.17
N LYS A 39 9.88 -3.01 4.77
CA LYS A 39 11.02 -3.28 5.66
C LYS A 39 11.15 -2.32 6.84
N VAL A 40 10.62 -1.10 6.74
CA VAL A 40 10.64 -0.13 7.84
C VAL A 40 9.39 -0.21 8.72
N GLY A 41 8.43 -1.08 8.41
CA GLY A 41 7.23 -1.35 9.21
C GLY A 41 7.50 -2.21 10.45
N SER A 42 6.44 -2.50 11.19
CA SER A 42 6.46 -3.40 12.35
C SER A 42 5.17 -4.20 12.43
N SER A 43 5.15 -5.25 13.26
CA SER A 43 3.95 -6.08 13.49
C SER A 43 2.75 -5.29 14.03
N PHE A 44 2.98 -4.14 14.66
CA PHE A 44 1.93 -3.25 15.17
C PHE A 44 1.53 -2.14 14.18
N GLY A 45 2.07 -2.16 12.96
CA GLY A 45 1.76 -1.18 11.91
C GLY A 45 2.50 0.16 12.02
N ARG A 46 3.25 0.40 13.10
CA ARG A 46 4.08 1.60 13.25
C ARG A 46 5.36 1.48 12.43
N THR A 47 5.72 2.51 11.68
CA THR A 47 6.98 2.55 10.95
C THR A 47 8.12 3.09 11.83
N SER A 48 9.33 2.60 11.59
CA SER A 48 10.57 3.06 12.25
C SER A 48 11.08 4.39 11.70
N LYS A 49 10.61 4.78 10.51
CA LYS A 49 10.93 6.04 9.82
C LYS A 49 9.65 6.62 9.20
N PRO A 50 9.55 7.95 9.01
CA PRO A 50 8.48 8.54 8.23
C PRO A 50 8.48 7.99 6.79
N VAL A 51 7.31 7.56 6.31
CA VAL A 51 7.09 7.20 4.91
C VAL A 51 6.04 8.16 4.38
N VAL A 52 6.43 8.99 3.41
CA VAL A 52 5.60 10.09 2.89
C VAL A 52 5.61 10.02 1.37
N VAL A 53 4.44 10.18 0.76
CA VAL A 53 4.33 10.43 -0.68
C VAL A 53 4.73 11.88 -0.90
N ALA A 54 5.96 12.10 -1.34
CA ALA A 54 6.50 13.44 -1.54
C ALA A 54 5.90 14.15 -2.77
N ASP A 55 5.53 13.38 -3.80
CA ASP A 55 4.90 13.85 -5.03
C ASP A 55 4.05 12.74 -5.66
N CYS A 56 3.03 13.10 -6.43
CA CYS A 56 2.16 12.14 -7.14
C CYS A 56 1.49 12.76 -8.38
N GLY A 57 1.10 11.91 -9.32
CA GLY A 57 0.44 12.35 -10.55
C GLY A 57 0.00 11.20 -11.45
N GLN A 58 -0.52 11.55 -12.61
CA GLN A 58 -0.90 10.61 -13.65
C GLN A 58 0.15 10.62 -14.77
N LEU A 59 0.58 9.44 -15.18
CA LEU A 59 1.34 9.25 -16.43
C LEU A 59 0.34 9.01 -17.56
N SER A 60 0.48 9.76 -18.65
CA SER A 60 -0.38 9.71 -19.84
C SER A 60 0.36 9.10 -21.02
#